data_AF-A0A4Q6A9Q2-F1
#
_entry.id   AF-A0A4Q6A9Q2-F1
#
_cell.length_a   1.000
_cell.length_b   1.000
_cell.length_c   1.000
_cell.angle_alpha   90.00
_cell.angle_beta   90.00
_cell.angle_gamma   90.00
#
_symmetry.space_group_name_H-M   'P 1'
#
loop_
_entity.id
_entity.type
_entity.pdbx_description
1 polymer ?
#
loop_
_entity_poly.entity_id
_entity_poly.type
_entity_poly.pdbx_seq_one_letter_code
_entity_poly.pdbx_strand_id
1 'polypeptide(L)'
;MTLILCLEVYEWAVKKMGVEAGEAMMVSAHGWDLAGAAQAGLRTAYVKQNRQMLYPLAPPPEIVCTNLKDLAAQLRRVTGKEQVV
;
A
#
# COMPACT_ATOMS: atom_id res chain seq x y z
N MET A 1 7.48 -14.56 18.68
CA MET A 1 6.15 -14.42 18.07
C MET A 1 6.34 -13.78 16.71
N THR A 2 6.79 -14.58 15.75
CA THR A 2 7.09 -14.10 14.39
C THR A 2 5.77 -14.02 13.64
N LEU A 3 5.28 -12.81 13.38
CA LEU A 3 4.05 -12.60 12.63
C LEU A 3 4.21 -13.15 11.21
N ILE A 4 3.11 -13.71 10.69
CA ILE A 4 2.92 -14.22 9.33
C ILE A 4 2.85 -13.03 8.36
N LEU A 5 3.98 -12.36 8.16
CA LEU A 5 4.14 -11.36 7.10
C LEU A 5 5.30 -11.86 6.25
N CYS A 6 5.00 -12.59 5.18
CA CYS A 6 6.03 -13.11 4.26
C CYS A 6 6.69 -11.94 3.51
N LEU A 7 7.64 -11.29 4.18
CA LEU A 7 8.33 -10.10 3.70
C LEU A 7 9.04 -10.33 2.36
N GLU A 8 9.61 -11.52 2.19
CA GLU A 8 10.32 -11.96 0.98
C GLU A 8 9.48 -11.82 -0.30
N VAL A 9 8.15 -11.93 -0.22
CA VAL A 9 7.26 -11.81 -1.38
C VAL A 9 7.24 -10.37 -1.89
N TYR A 10 7.19 -9.39 -0.98
CA TYR A 10 7.18 -7.98 -1.34
C TYR A 10 8.55 -7.52 -1.84
N GLU A 11 9.62 -7.96 -1.17
CA GLU A 11 11.00 -7.69 -1.61
C GLU A 11 11.27 -8.27 -3.01
N TRP A 12 10.82 -9.50 -3.26
CA TRP A 12 10.92 -10.13 -4.57
C TRP A 12 10.15 -9.35 -5.63
N ALA A 13 8.93 -8.90 -5.33
CA ALA A 13 8.11 -8.14 -6.27
C ALA A 13 8.79 -6.83 -6.69
N VAL A 14 9.29 -6.07 -5.71
CA VAL A 14 10.04 -4.81 -5.94
C VAL A 14 11.30 -5.07 -6.77
N LYS A 15 12.08 -6.11 -6.41
CA LYS A 15 13.28 -6.51 -7.15
C LYS A 15 12.97 -6.93 -8.59
N LYS A 16 11.85 -7.60 -8.84
CA LYS A 16 11.43 -7.99 -10.20
C LYS A 16 10.97 -6.81 -11.04
N MET A 17 10.38 -5.80 -10.41
CA MET A 17 9.96 -4.57 -11.08
C MET A 17 11.11 -3.58 -11.29
N GLY A 18 12.24 -3.76 -10.60
CA GLY A 18 13.41 -2.89 -10.73
C GLY A 18 13.19 -1.49 -10.17
N VAL A 19 12.29 -1.36 -9.19
CA VAL A 19 11.96 -0.10 -8.51
C VAL A 19 12.41 -0.16 -7.06
N GLU A 20 12.46 0.97 -6.37
CA GLU A 20 12.66 0.97 -4.91
C GLU A 20 11.35 0.63 -4.18
N ALA A 21 11.45 0.10 -2.96
CA ALA A 21 10.27 -0.28 -2.18
C ALA A 21 9.31 0.91 -1.98
N GLY A 22 9.86 2.10 -1.71
CA GLY A 22 9.10 3.34 -1.56
C GLY A 22 8.44 3.84 -2.85
N GLU A 23 8.82 3.32 -4.02
CA GLU A 23 8.20 3.68 -5.31
C GLU A 23 7.06 2.73 -5.68
N ALA A 24 6.96 1.58 -5.01
CA ALA A 24 5.90 0.60 -5.20
C ALA A 24 4.76 0.81 -4.18
N MET A 25 3.53 0.63 -4.63
CA MET A 25 2.33 0.73 -3.78
C MET A 25 1.55 -0.59 -3.77
N MET A 26 1.33 -1.14 -2.58
CA MET A 26 0.42 -2.27 -2.36
C MET A 26 -1.01 -1.76 -2.18
N VAL A 27 -1.92 -2.28 -3.00
CA VAL A 27 -3.35 -1.96 -2.94
C VAL A 27 -4.10 -3.19 -2.47
N SER A 28 -4.72 -3.14 -1.29
CA SER A 28 -5.51 -4.27 -0.76
C SER A 28 -6.72 -3.82 0.03
N ALA A 29 -7.76 -4.66 0.05
CA ALA A 29 -8.89 -4.53 0.96
C ALA A 29 -8.65 -5.24 2.30
N HIS A 30 -7.61 -6.08 2.40
CA HIS A 30 -7.27 -6.85 3.58
C HIS A 30 -6.11 -6.20 4.35
N GLY A 31 -6.30 -5.96 5.64
CA GLY A 31 -5.32 -5.27 6.48
C GLY A 31 -3.98 -6.01 6.66
N TRP A 32 -3.98 -7.34 6.55
CA TRP A 32 -2.76 -8.16 6.71
C TRP A 32 -1.78 -7.95 5.56
N ASP A 33 -2.27 -7.83 4.33
CA ASP A 33 -1.42 -7.53 3.17
C ASP A 33 -0.77 -6.15 3.29
N LEU A 34 -1.52 -5.18 3.83
CA LEU A 34 -1.04 -3.82 4.04
C LEU A 34 0.01 -3.76 5.15
N ALA A 35 -0.18 -4.53 6.23
CA ALA A 35 0.82 -4.61 7.29
C ALA A 35 2.15 -5.19 6.79
N GLY A 36 2.09 -6.25 5.97
CA GLY A 36 3.28 -6.86 5.37
C GLY A 36 3.99 -5.93 4.39
N ALA A 37 3.22 -5.29 3.50
CA ALA A 37 3.76 -4.31 2.55
C ALA A 37 4.36 -3.09 3.25
N ALA A 38 3.71 -2.56 4.28
CA ALA A 38 4.23 -1.44 5.06
C ALA A 38 5.54 -1.83 5.78
N GLN A 39 5.62 -3.05 6.33
CA GLN A 39 6.86 -3.56 6.93
C GLN A 39 7.98 -3.73 5.89
N ALA A 40 7.64 -4.03 4.65
CA ALA A 40 8.56 -4.10 3.52
C ALA A 40 8.99 -2.73 2.96
N GLY A 41 8.48 -1.63 3.51
CA GLY A 41 8.76 -0.28 3.02
C GLY A 41 7.99 0.11 1.77
N LEU A 42 6.97 -0.66 1.37
CA LEU A 42 6.07 -0.29 0.29
C LEU A 42 5.08 0.76 0.76
N ARG A 43 4.67 1.63 -0.18
CA ARG A 43 3.50 2.48 0.00
C ARG A 43 2.25 1.61 0.05
N THR A 44 1.21 2.08 0.72
CA THR A 44 0.00 1.25 0.95
C THR A 44 -1.28 2.03 0.67
N ALA A 45 -2.20 1.39 -0.04
CA ALA A 45 -3.54 1.90 -0.29
C ALA A 45 -4.59 0.88 0.14
N TYR A 46 -5.48 1.31 1.03
CA TYR A 46 -6.58 0.51 1.54
C TYR A 46 -7.86 0.76 0.77
N VAL A 47 -8.40 -0.30 0.16
CA VAL A 47 -9.72 -0.28 -0.48
C VAL A 47 -10.77 -0.69 0.54
N LYS A 48 -11.51 0.29 1.06
CA LYS A 48 -12.53 0.11 2.08
C LYS A 48 -13.63 -0.83 1.60
N GLN A 49 -13.85 -1.90 2.36
CA GLN A 49 -14.99 -2.80 2.22
C GLN A 49 -15.81 -2.85 3.51
N ASN A 50 -17.13 -2.98 3.40
CA ASN A 50 -18.08 -2.91 4.52
C ASN A 50 -17.84 -3.91 5.67
N ARG A 51 -17.02 -4.95 5.46
CA ARG A 51 -16.82 -6.05 6.43
C ARG A 51 -15.37 -6.24 6.87
N GLN A 52 -14.45 -5.37 6.46
CA GLN A 52 -13.03 -5.53 6.76
C GLN A 52 -12.52 -4.35 7.59
N MET A 53 -11.73 -4.63 8.61
CA MET A 53 -11.14 -3.64 9.51
C MET A 53 -9.63 -3.56 9.26
N LEU A 54 -9.08 -2.34 9.31
CA LEU A 54 -7.64 -2.14 9.34
C LEU A 54 -7.05 -2.76 10.61
N TYR A 55 -5.84 -3.31 10.50
CA TYR A 55 -5.15 -3.86 11.66
C TYR A 55 -4.66 -2.72 12.56
N PRO A 56 -5.11 -2.58 13.82
CA PRO A 56 -4.83 -1.40 14.64
C PRO A 56 -3.34 -1.17 14.95
N LEU A 57 -2.52 -2.22 14.84
CA LEU A 57 -1.09 -2.17 15.15
C LEU A 57 -0.21 -1.97 13.90
N ALA A 58 -0.80 -1.95 12.70
CA ALA A 58 -0.07 -1.66 11.48
C ALA A 58 0.02 -0.14 11.25
N PRO A 59 1.06 0.35 10.56
CA PRO A 59 1.09 1.73 10.09
C PRO A 59 -0.18 2.05 9.28
N PRO A 60 -0.74 3.26 9.42
CA PRO A 60 -1.90 3.64 8.65
C PRO A 60 -1.55 3.66 7.15
N PRO A 61 -2.47 3.21 6.28
CA PRO A 61 -2.25 3.28 4.85
C PRO A 61 -2.17 4.73 4.39
N GLU A 62 -1.33 4.98 3.39
CA GLU A 62 -1.17 6.32 2.80
C GLU A 62 -2.47 6.80 2.14
N ILE A 63 -3.17 5.88 1.46
CA ILE A 63 -4.42 6.18 0.77
C ILE A 63 -5.53 5.28 1.31
N VAL A 64 -6.68 5.87 1.62
CA VAL A 64 -7.91 5.13 1.88
C VAL A 64 -8.90 5.49 0.78
N CYS A 65 -9.36 4.49 0.04
CA CYS A 65 -10.28 4.66 -1.07
C CYS A 65 -11.45 3.68 -0.97
N THR A 66 -12.54 3.99 -1.65
CA THR A 66 -13.74 3.12 -1.68
C THR A 66 -13.76 2.16 -2.87
N ASN A 67 -13.00 2.46 -3.91
CA ASN A 67 -12.87 1.67 -5.13
C ASN A 67 -11.63 2.13 -5.94
N LEU A 68 -11.30 1.39 -7.00
CA LEU A 68 -10.12 1.69 -7.83
C LEU A 68 -10.22 3.02 -8.60
N LYS A 69 -11.44 3.51 -8.92
CA LYS A 69 -11.61 4.82 -9.58
C LYS A 69 -11.27 5.96 -8.62
N ASP A 70 -11.71 5.84 -7.38
CA ASP A 70 -11.37 6.75 -6.29
C ASP A 70 -9.85 6.75 -6.02
N LEU A 71 -9.22 5.57 -5.96
CA LEU A 71 -7.76 5.45 -5.89
C LEU A 71 -7.06 6.20 -7.03
N ALA A 72 -7.47 5.96 -8.28
CA ALA A 72 -6.87 6.62 -9.43
C ALA A 72 -7.04 8.15 -9.39
N ALA A 73 -8.19 8.64 -8.91
CA ALA A 73 -8.42 10.07 -8.72
C ALA A 73 -7.53 10.67 -7.62
N GLN A 74 -7.28 9.92 -6.53
CA GLN A 74 -6.38 10.35 -5.46
C GLN A 74 -4.91 10.35 -5.91
N LEU A 75 -4.46 9.30 -6.61
CA LEU A 75 -3.09 9.22 -7.14
C LEU A 75 -2.75 10.39 -8.08
N ARG A 76 -3.67 10.78 -8.97
CA ARG A 76 -3.47 11.96 -9.84
C ARG A 76 -3.21 13.25 -9.05
N ARG A 77 -3.86 13.40 -7.88
CA ARG A 77 -3.66 14.58 -7.02
C ARG A 77 -2.33 14.53 -6.27
N VAL A 78 -1.86 13.33 -5.93
CA VAL A 78 -0.56 13.14 -5.26
C VAL A 78 0.58 13.43 -6.23
N THR A 79 0.57 12.81 -7.42
CA THR A 79 1.61 13.02 -8.44
C THR A 79 1.59 14.43 -9.03
N GLY A 80 0.42 15.07 -9.10
CA GLY A 80 0.29 16.45 -9.61
C GLY A 80 0.87 17.55 -8.70
N LYS A 81 1.29 17.22 -7.46
CA LYS A 81 1.95 18.19 -6.55
C LYS A 81 3.47 18.28 -6.73
N GLU A 82 4.09 17.41 -7.52
CA GLU A 82 5.53 17.43 -7.84
C GLU A 82 5.87 18.10 -9.18
N GLN A 83 4.87 18.56 -9.94
CA GLN A 83 5.09 19.38 -11.14
C GLN A 83 4.79 20.86 -10.85
N VAL A 84 5.67 21.51 -10.09
CA VAL A 84 5.84 22.96 -10.16
C VAL A 84 7.33 23.20 -10.40
N VAL A 85 7.68 23.34 -11.68
CA VAL A 85 8.92 23.96 -12.15
C VAL A 85 8.55 25.31 -12.74
#